data_AF-A0A356IP03-F1
#
_entry.id   AF-A0A356IP03-F1
#
_cell.length_a   1.000
_cell.length_b   1.000
_cell.length_c   1.000
_cell.angle_alpha   90.00
_cell.angle_beta   90.00
_cell.angle_gamma   90.00
#
_symmetry.space_group_name_H-M   'P 1'
#
loop_
_entity.id
_entity.type
_entity.pdbx_description
1 polymer ?
#
loop_
_entity_poly.entity_id
_entity_poly.type
_entity_poly.pdbx_seq_one_letter_code
_entity_poly.pdbx_strand_id
1 'polypeptide(L)'
;MKTFSEIDPLTIQQNSYVVSSLVDNRTSTITYFLLIIEDFALIAVCDWFTDGETGESEWLTYQLEMPKSGISWIVNTLENKFFKLSHEGGLPADVRHYEEVVDGEKLGISRAMNLGSGDNREGGYNFITMSRSDPGERMGKEMSFTDSFLFEHGFFDLLKNTAEKIQKGEL
;
A
#
# COMPACT_ATOMS: atom_id res chain seq x y z
N MET A 1 -14.15 -8.67 -11.61
CA MET A 1 -13.10 -8.48 -10.58
C MET A 1 -13.70 -8.85 -9.23
N LYS A 2 -12.96 -9.55 -8.35
CA LYS A 2 -13.47 -9.89 -7.02
C LYS A 2 -13.66 -8.61 -6.19
N THR A 3 -14.84 -8.44 -5.62
CA THR A 3 -15.16 -7.34 -4.70
C THR A 3 -14.91 -7.79 -3.26
N PHE A 4 -14.45 -6.87 -2.43
CA PHE A 4 -14.19 -7.11 -1.01
C PHE A 4 -15.11 -6.22 -0.19
N SER A 5 -15.61 -6.75 0.93
CA SER A 5 -16.27 -5.90 1.92
C SER A 5 -15.27 -4.88 2.46
N GLU A 6 -15.78 -3.72 2.84
CA GLU A 6 -14.99 -2.74 3.58
C GLU A 6 -14.49 -3.36 4.89
N ILE A 7 -13.25 -3.02 5.23
CA ILE A 7 -12.65 -3.39 6.50
C ILE A 7 -13.39 -2.72 7.65
N ASP A 8 -13.80 -3.53 8.62
CA ASP A 8 -14.27 -3.02 9.91
C ASP A 8 -13.06 -2.78 10.84
N PRO A 9 -12.78 -1.51 11.20
CA PRO A 9 -11.63 -1.15 12.01
C PRO A 9 -11.69 -1.73 13.43
N LEU A 10 -12.88 -2.08 13.93
CA LEU A 10 -13.07 -2.65 15.26
C LEU A 10 -12.76 -4.14 15.32
N THR A 11 -12.80 -4.84 14.18
CA THR A 11 -12.67 -6.30 14.12
C THR A 11 -11.51 -6.79 13.26
N ILE A 12 -10.85 -5.91 12.50
CA ILE A 12 -9.74 -6.28 11.61
C ILE A 12 -8.61 -7.00 12.34
N GLN A 13 -8.29 -6.61 13.58
CA GLN A 13 -7.18 -7.25 14.31
C GLN A 13 -7.44 -8.74 14.60
N GLN A 14 -8.70 -9.17 14.66
CA GLN A 14 -9.09 -10.57 14.85
C GLN A 14 -9.36 -11.30 13.52
N ASN A 15 -9.23 -10.62 12.38
CA ASN A 15 -9.46 -11.22 11.08
C ASN A 15 -8.34 -12.23 10.76
N SER A 16 -8.72 -13.49 10.51
CA SER A 16 -7.78 -14.59 10.24
C SER A 16 -6.95 -14.41 8.96
N TYR A 17 -7.34 -13.49 8.08
CA TYR A 17 -6.59 -13.16 6.87
C TYR A 17 -5.47 -12.15 7.11
N VAL A 18 -5.41 -11.48 8.27
CA VAL A 18 -4.31 -10.58 8.60
C VAL A 18 -3.02 -11.39 8.77
N VAL A 19 -2.02 -11.08 7.94
CA VAL A 19 -0.70 -11.72 8.00
C VAL A 19 0.32 -10.85 8.73
N SER A 20 0.10 -9.53 8.76
CA SER A 20 0.94 -8.58 9.48
C SER A 20 0.24 -7.23 9.64
N SER A 21 0.76 -6.40 10.54
CA SER A 21 0.32 -5.02 10.76
C SER A 21 1.49 -4.15 11.19
N LEU A 22 1.43 -2.86 10.87
CA LEU A 22 2.42 -1.87 11.27
C LEU A 22 1.74 -0.54 11.61
N VAL A 23 2.09 0.03 12.76
CA VAL A 23 1.64 1.37 13.17
C VAL A 23 2.43 2.42 12.39
N ASP A 24 1.75 3.47 11.92
CA ASP A 24 2.39 4.58 11.22
C ASP A 24 3.48 5.24 12.09
N ASN A 25 4.59 5.62 11.47
CA ASN A 25 5.75 6.16 12.19
C ASN A 25 5.56 7.61 12.66
N ARG A 26 4.54 8.32 12.16
CA ARG A 26 4.26 9.72 12.47
C ARG A 26 3.00 9.86 13.32
N THR A 27 2.01 9.00 13.10
CA THR A 27 0.71 9.09 13.75
C THR A 27 0.32 7.76 14.38
N SER A 28 0.44 7.64 15.70
CA SER A 28 0.20 6.37 16.42
C SER A 28 -1.24 5.85 16.37
N THR A 29 -2.21 6.66 15.93
CA THR A 29 -3.61 6.23 15.72
C THR A 29 -3.82 5.52 14.39
N ILE A 30 -2.88 5.65 13.45
CA ILE A 30 -2.93 5.02 12.13
C ILE A 30 -2.25 3.66 12.20
N THR A 31 -2.97 2.61 11.81
CA THR A 31 -2.41 1.26 11.66
C THR A 31 -2.67 0.71 10.27
N TYR A 32 -1.62 0.24 9.63
CA TYR A 32 -1.69 -0.49 8.36
C TYR A 32 -1.75 -1.98 8.62
N PHE A 33 -2.56 -2.69 7.85
CA PHE A 33 -2.74 -4.13 7.90
C PHE A 33 -2.50 -4.71 6.51
N LEU A 34 -1.77 -5.82 6.47
CA LEU A 34 -1.65 -6.64 5.27
C LEU A 34 -2.47 -7.89 5.44
N LEU A 35 -3.40 -8.13 4.52
CA LEU A 35 -4.27 -9.29 4.51
C LEU A 35 -4.05 -10.12 3.25
N ILE A 36 -4.12 -11.44 3.40
CA ILE A 36 -4.09 -12.39 2.29
C ILE A 36 -5.39 -13.20 2.28
N ILE A 37 -6.18 -13.06 1.22
CA ILE A 37 -7.51 -13.68 1.09
C ILE A 37 -7.56 -14.46 -0.23
N GLU A 38 -7.44 -15.79 -0.15
CA GLU A 38 -7.32 -16.66 -1.33
C GLU A 38 -6.19 -16.17 -2.24
N ASP A 39 -6.49 -15.78 -3.48
CA ASP A 39 -5.53 -15.30 -4.49
C ASP A 39 -5.34 -13.77 -4.49
N PHE A 40 -5.74 -13.08 -3.41
CA PHE A 40 -5.69 -11.62 -3.32
C PHE A 40 -4.93 -11.14 -2.10
N ALA A 41 -4.36 -9.95 -2.21
CA ALA A 41 -3.75 -9.20 -1.12
C ALA A 41 -4.46 -7.86 -0.93
N LEU A 42 -4.64 -7.45 0.32
CA LEU A 42 -5.21 -6.17 0.69
C LEU A 42 -4.23 -5.44 1.61
N ILE A 43 -3.93 -4.18 1.29
CA ILE A 43 -3.32 -3.25 2.24
C ILE A 43 -4.44 -2.37 2.77
N ALA A 44 -4.82 -2.55 4.03
CA ALA A 44 -5.82 -1.74 4.71
C ALA A 44 -5.16 -0.74 5.66
N VAL A 45 -5.78 0.40 5.86
CA VAL A 45 -5.40 1.41 6.85
C VAL A 45 -6.61 1.77 7.69
N CYS A 46 -6.41 1.86 9.00
CA CYS A 46 -7.41 2.31 9.95
C CYS A 46 -6.83 3.47 10.77
N ASP A 47 -7.61 4.53 10.98
CA ASP A 47 -7.24 5.68 11.81
C ASP A 47 -8.40 6.06 12.75
N TRP A 48 -8.09 6.25 14.04
CA TRP A 48 -9.02 6.88 14.97
C TRP A 48 -8.86 8.40 14.89
N PHE A 49 -9.59 9.00 13.96
CA PHE A 49 -9.53 10.42 13.67
C PHE A 49 -10.38 11.21 14.67
N THR A 50 -9.91 12.38 15.07
CA THR A 50 -10.70 13.35 15.85
C THR A 50 -10.65 14.68 15.13
N ASP A 51 -11.81 15.17 14.74
CA ASP A 51 -11.96 16.46 14.08
C ASP A 51 -11.62 17.59 15.07
N GLY A 52 -10.68 18.45 14.69
CA GLY A 52 -10.17 19.50 15.57
C GLY A 52 -11.15 20.67 15.78
N GLU A 53 -12.15 20.84 14.92
CA GLU A 53 -13.14 21.92 14.99
C GLU A 53 -14.35 21.51 15.84
N THR A 54 -14.83 20.28 15.67
CA THR A 54 -16.02 19.74 16.32
C THR A 54 -15.70 18.92 17.57
N GLY A 55 -14.51 18.33 17.64
CA GLY A 55 -14.12 17.39 18.70
C GLY A 55 -14.76 16.01 18.57
N GLU A 56 -15.46 15.73 17.48
CA GLU A 56 -16.04 14.41 17.21
C GLU A 56 -14.96 13.44 16.72
N SER A 57 -15.03 12.20 17.19
CA SER A 57 -14.09 11.14 16.79
C SER A 57 -14.80 10.03 16.03
N GLU A 58 -14.15 9.55 14.98
CA GLU A 58 -14.63 8.43 14.18
C GLU A 58 -13.48 7.58 13.66
N TRP A 59 -13.80 6.35 13.26
CA TRP A 59 -12.85 5.52 12.53
C TRP A 59 -12.89 5.86 11.05
N LEU A 60 -11.73 6.19 10.49
CA LEU A 60 -11.50 6.23 9.06
C LEU A 60 -10.87 4.92 8.61
N THR A 61 -11.35 4.37 7.50
CA THR A 61 -10.75 3.20 6.87
C THR A 61 -10.58 3.39 5.38
N TYR A 62 -9.54 2.78 4.85
CA TYR A 62 -9.33 2.67 3.42
C TYR A 62 -8.56 1.38 3.11
N GLN A 63 -8.73 0.84 1.91
CA GLN A 63 -8.09 -0.40 1.51
C GLN A 63 -7.68 -0.37 0.04
N LEU A 64 -6.51 -0.93 -0.23
CA LEU A 64 -5.99 -1.15 -1.57
C LEU A 64 -5.98 -2.66 -1.84
N GLU A 65 -6.79 -3.12 -2.78
CA GLU A 65 -6.91 -4.55 -3.09
C GLU A 65 -6.19 -4.89 -4.40
N MET A 66 -5.49 -6.03 -4.44
CA MET A 66 -4.75 -6.47 -5.63
C MET A 66 -4.66 -7.99 -5.69
N PRO A 67 -4.30 -8.60 -6.83
CA PRO A 67 -3.90 -10.00 -6.86
C PRO A 67 -2.75 -10.26 -5.88
N LYS A 68 -2.68 -11.45 -5.30
CA LYS A 68 -1.65 -11.82 -4.32
C LYS A 68 -0.23 -11.59 -4.86
N SER A 69 0.00 -11.87 -6.14
CA SER A 69 1.25 -11.60 -6.85
C SER A 69 1.61 -10.11 -6.92
N GLY A 70 0.64 -9.21 -6.71
CA GLY A 70 0.84 -7.77 -6.60
C GLY A 70 1.82 -7.37 -5.51
N ILE A 71 1.87 -8.09 -4.39
CA ILE A 71 2.86 -7.84 -3.32
C ILE A 71 4.29 -8.10 -3.82
N SER A 72 4.50 -9.26 -4.46
CA SER A 72 5.79 -9.59 -5.06
C SER A 72 6.15 -8.64 -6.19
N TRP A 73 5.17 -8.19 -6.98
CA TRP A 73 5.38 -7.20 -8.03
C TRP A 73 5.80 -5.84 -7.47
N ILE A 74 5.19 -5.37 -6.38
CA ILE A 74 5.58 -4.12 -5.70
C ILE A 74 7.04 -4.17 -5.27
N VAL A 75 7.42 -5.25 -4.57
CA VAL A 75 8.81 -5.45 -4.10
C VAL A 75 9.79 -5.44 -5.26
N ASN A 76 9.54 -6.26 -6.28
CA ASN A 76 10.41 -6.35 -7.45
C ASN A 76 10.48 -5.03 -8.21
N THR A 77 9.39 -4.29 -8.32
CA THR A 77 9.33 -3.01 -9.02
C THR A 77 10.16 -1.96 -8.30
N LEU A 78 10.03 -1.84 -6.97
CA LEU A 78 10.86 -0.91 -6.20
C LEU A 78 12.35 -1.24 -6.36
N GLU A 79 12.74 -2.50 -6.15
CA GLU A 79 14.14 -2.93 -6.20
C GLU A 79 14.76 -2.84 -7.60
N ASN A 80 14.01 -3.12 -8.65
CA ASN A 80 14.56 -3.23 -10.01
C ASN A 80 14.29 -2.01 -10.89
N LYS A 81 13.24 -1.24 -10.61
CA LYS A 81 12.86 -0.07 -11.42
C LYS A 81 13.22 1.24 -10.74
N PHE A 82 12.94 1.37 -9.44
CA PHE A 82 13.13 2.65 -8.75
C PHE A 82 14.49 2.81 -8.07
N PHE A 83 15.11 1.71 -7.61
CA PHE A 83 16.40 1.79 -6.90
C PHE A 83 17.62 1.66 -7.80
N LYS A 84 17.45 1.15 -9.02
CA LYS A 84 18.53 0.94 -9.98
C LYS A 84 18.68 2.12 -10.92
N LEU A 85 19.90 2.31 -11.44
CA LEU A 85 20.13 3.25 -12.52
C LEU A 85 19.54 2.71 -13.82
N SER A 86 19.25 3.60 -14.78
CA SER A 86 18.62 3.20 -16.04
C SER A 86 19.45 2.15 -16.81
N HIS A 87 20.78 2.23 -16.76
CA HIS A 87 21.67 1.25 -17.40
C HIS A 87 21.76 -0.09 -16.66
N GLU A 88 21.22 -0.19 -15.45
CA GLU A 88 21.13 -1.40 -14.63
C GLU A 88 19.72 -2.02 -14.66
N GLY A 89 18.83 -1.50 -15.51
CA GLY A 89 17.44 -1.95 -15.66
C GLY A 89 16.39 -1.09 -14.92
N GLY A 90 16.85 -0.01 -14.28
CA GLY A 90 16.01 1.01 -13.65
C GLY A 90 15.23 1.87 -14.64
N LEU A 91 14.38 2.76 -14.13
CA LEU A 91 13.62 3.70 -14.95
C LEU A 91 14.54 4.76 -15.60
N PRO A 92 14.16 5.30 -16.77
CA PRO A 92 14.79 6.50 -17.32
C PRO A 92 14.74 7.68 -16.33
N ALA A 93 15.72 8.60 -16.40
CA ALA A 93 15.90 9.67 -15.42
C ALA A 93 14.69 10.62 -15.25
N ASP A 94 13.85 10.75 -16.28
CA ASP A 94 12.66 11.59 -16.32
C ASP A 94 11.35 10.83 -16.04
N VAL A 95 11.42 9.51 -15.89
CA VAL A 95 10.27 8.64 -15.64
C VAL A 95 10.14 8.36 -14.15
N ARG A 96 9.01 8.80 -13.57
CA ARG A 96 8.72 8.72 -12.13
C ARG A 96 7.63 7.71 -11.76
N HIS A 97 7.17 6.92 -12.72
CA HIS A 97 6.13 5.92 -12.52
C HIS A 97 6.44 4.66 -13.31
N TYR A 98 5.85 3.55 -12.90
CA TYR A 98 5.89 2.28 -13.59
C TYR A 98 4.55 1.58 -13.43
N GLU A 99 4.05 1.00 -14.51
CA GLU A 99 2.75 0.33 -14.55
C GLU A 99 2.89 -1.00 -15.28
N GLU A 100 2.15 -2.02 -14.83
CA GLU A 100 2.18 -3.34 -15.44
C GLU A 100 0.83 -4.07 -15.21
N VAL A 101 0.54 -5.07 -16.05
CA VAL A 101 -0.57 -5.98 -15.81
C VAL A 101 -0.06 -7.17 -15.02
N VAL A 102 -0.60 -7.36 -13.82
CA VAL A 102 -0.23 -8.41 -12.86
C VAL A 102 -1.46 -9.27 -12.61
N ASP A 103 -1.41 -10.55 -12.98
CA ASP A 103 -2.54 -11.49 -12.88
C ASP A 103 -3.87 -10.94 -13.43
N GLY A 104 -3.78 -10.23 -14.56
CA GLY A 104 -4.94 -9.66 -15.25
C GLY A 104 -5.44 -8.32 -14.69
N GLU A 105 -4.79 -7.76 -13.68
CA GLU A 105 -5.11 -6.44 -13.13
C GLU A 105 -3.96 -5.44 -13.35
N LYS A 106 -4.28 -4.23 -13.78
CA LYS A 106 -3.29 -3.17 -14.00
C LYS A 106 -2.93 -2.53 -12.66
N LEU A 107 -1.65 -2.62 -12.29
CA LEU A 107 -1.07 -2.01 -11.10
C LEU A 107 -0.09 -0.89 -11.50
N GLY A 108 0.13 0.05 -10.59
CA GLY A 108 1.02 1.19 -10.77
C GLY A 108 1.79 1.54 -9.51
N ILE A 109 3.02 2.01 -9.67
CA ILE A 109 3.78 2.69 -8.63
C ILE A 109 4.25 4.03 -9.20
N SER A 110 4.11 5.11 -8.45
CA SER A 110 4.68 6.42 -8.81
C SER A 110 5.39 7.08 -7.64
N ARG A 111 6.43 7.86 -7.92
CA ARG A 111 7.10 8.71 -6.93
C ARG A 111 6.18 9.84 -6.48
N ALA A 112 5.98 9.95 -5.18
CA ALA A 112 5.37 11.10 -4.54
C ALA A 112 6.48 12.02 -4.02
N MET A 113 6.44 13.30 -4.38
CA MET A 113 7.53 14.23 -4.06
C MET A 113 7.33 15.00 -2.76
N ASN A 114 6.12 14.98 -2.19
CA ASN A 114 5.75 15.91 -1.12
C ASN A 114 4.58 15.39 -0.27
N LEU A 115 4.75 14.23 0.36
CA LEU A 115 3.78 13.63 1.27
C LEU A 115 3.91 14.25 2.67
N GLY A 116 2.76 14.55 3.29
CA GLY A 116 2.67 15.20 4.61
C GLY A 116 2.47 16.72 4.56
N SER A 117 2.52 17.36 5.72
CA SER A 117 2.22 18.78 5.90
C SER A 117 3.32 19.53 6.68
N GLY A 118 3.48 20.82 6.39
CA GLY A 118 4.46 21.66 7.08
C GLY A 118 5.89 21.13 6.94
N ASP A 119 6.61 21.11 8.06
CA ASP A 119 8.02 20.68 8.12
C ASP A 119 8.20 19.16 8.03
N ASN A 120 7.10 18.39 8.07
CA ASN A 120 7.13 16.91 7.98
C ASN A 120 6.98 16.40 6.53
N ARG A 121 7.11 17.28 5.53
CA ARG A 121 7.01 16.92 4.11
C ARG A 121 8.19 16.06 3.69
N GLU A 122 7.89 14.90 3.09
CA GLU A 122 8.91 14.01 2.56
C GLU A 122 8.51 13.33 1.25
N GLY A 123 9.50 12.76 0.57
CA GLY A 123 9.28 11.92 -0.60
C GLY A 123 8.65 10.58 -0.23
N GLY A 124 8.16 9.86 -1.24
CA GLY A 124 7.55 8.56 -1.05
C GLY A 124 7.09 7.93 -2.37
N TYR A 125 6.11 7.04 -2.24
CA TYR A 125 5.53 6.30 -3.35
C TYR A 125 4.01 6.21 -3.20
N ASN A 126 3.30 6.29 -4.32
CA ASN A 126 1.91 5.87 -4.41
C ASN A 126 1.87 4.45 -4.98
N PHE A 127 1.16 3.54 -4.32
CA PHE A 127 0.77 2.26 -4.89
C PHE A 127 -0.65 2.39 -5.42
N ILE A 128 -0.87 1.96 -6.65
CA ILE A 128 -2.09 2.25 -7.41
C ILE A 128 -2.65 0.94 -7.96
N THR A 129 -3.92 0.65 -7.70
CA THR A 129 -4.66 -0.47 -8.30
C THR A 129 -5.55 0.08 -9.39
N MET A 130 -4.96 0.37 -10.56
CA MET A 130 -5.61 1.09 -11.65
C MET A 130 -6.86 0.41 -12.21
N SER A 131 -6.99 -0.91 -12.04
CA SER A 131 -8.16 -1.66 -12.47
C SER A 131 -9.31 -1.66 -11.45
N ARG A 132 -9.11 -1.12 -10.25
CA ARG A 132 -10.10 -1.08 -9.16
C ARG A 132 -10.44 0.36 -8.83
N SER A 133 -11.73 0.68 -8.88
CA SER A 133 -12.26 1.98 -8.47
C SER A 133 -13.40 1.76 -7.49
N ASP A 134 -13.61 2.74 -6.60
CA ASP A 134 -14.77 2.73 -5.72
C ASP A 134 -16.06 2.99 -6.54
N PRO A 135 -17.25 2.59 -6.05
CA PRO A 135 -18.50 2.78 -6.76
C PRO A 135 -18.74 4.26 -7.10
N GLY A 136 -18.88 4.56 -8.40
CA GLY A 136 -19.08 5.93 -8.88
C GLY A 136 -17.78 6.68 -9.22
N GLU A 137 -16.63 6.14 -8.83
CA GLU A 137 -15.32 6.69 -9.17
C GLU A 137 -14.82 6.16 -10.51
N ARG A 138 -14.10 7.02 -11.23
CA ARG A 138 -13.44 6.66 -12.50
C ARG A 138 -11.96 6.36 -12.34
N MET A 139 -11.37 6.78 -11.22
CA MET A 139 -9.95 6.64 -10.97
C MET A 139 -9.67 5.37 -10.19
N GLY A 140 -8.50 4.80 -10.44
CA GLY A 140 -8.00 3.67 -9.67
C GLY A 140 -7.81 4.06 -8.20
N LYS A 141 -7.86 3.09 -7.30
CA LYS A 141 -7.53 3.30 -5.90
C LYS A 141 -6.02 3.50 -5.77
N GLU A 142 -5.62 4.45 -4.93
CA GLU A 142 -4.22 4.67 -4.59
C GLU A 142 -4.02 4.78 -3.08
N MET A 143 -2.84 4.39 -2.61
CA MET A 143 -2.38 4.60 -1.24
C MET A 143 -0.94 5.11 -1.27
N SER A 144 -0.68 6.20 -0.54
CA SER A 144 0.62 6.84 -0.46
C SER A 144 1.39 6.39 0.78
N PHE A 145 2.66 6.11 0.60
CA PHE A 145 3.57 5.77 1.68
C PHE A 145 4.82 6.63 1.57
N THR A 146 5.27 7.15 2.70
CA THR A 146 6.48 7.95 2.71
C THR A 146 7.73 7.09 2.64
N ASP A 147 8.85 7.68 2.20
CA ASP A 147 10.14 6.99 2.14
C ASP A 147 10.56 6.51 3.55
N SER A 148 10.37 7.32 4.60
CA SER A 148 10.67 6.89 5.97
C SER A 148 9.82 5.70 6.41
N PHE A 149 8.49 5.74 6.19
CA PHE A 149 7.61 4.65 6.58
C PHE A 149 7.95 3.35 5.84
N LEU A 150 8.21 3.44 4.52
CA LEU A 150 8.59 2.30 3.71
C LEU A 150 9.94 1.70 4.15
N PHE A 151 11.00 2.50 4.18
CA PHE A 151 12.36 1.95 4.22
C PHE A 151 13.04 2.04 5.58
N GLU A 152 12.64 2.97 6.44
CA GLU A 152 13.28 3.17 7.75
C GLU A 152 12.47 2.52 8.88
N HIS A 153 11.14 2.45 8.73
CA HIS A 153 10.23 1.92 9.73
C HIS A 153 9.62 0.54 9.39
N GLY A 154 10.10 -0.09 8.31
CA GLY A 154 9.93 -1.53 8.10
C GLY A 154 8.67 -1.95 7.33
N PHE A 155 7.92 -1.04 6.73
CA PHE A 155 6.78 -1.44 5.90
C PHE A 155 7.24 -2.18 4.63
N PHE A 156 8.35 -1.76 4.02
CA PHE A 156 8.91 -2.45 2.87
C PHE A 156 9.45 -3.84 3.24
N ASP A 157 10.07 -3.99 4.40
CA ASP A 157 10.51 -5.31 4.91
C ASP A 157 9.32 -6.23 5.17
N LEU A 158 8.21 -5.69 5.68
CA LEU A 158 6.95 -6.43 5.84
C LEU A 158 6.43 -6.95 4.48
N LEU A 159 6.46 -6.11 3.44
CA LEU A 159 6.08 -6.53 2.07
C LEU A 159 7.04 -7.60 1.53
N LYS A 160 8.36 -7.45 1.73
CA LYS A 160 9.36 -8.44 1.31
C LYS A 160 9.15 -9.80 1.98
N ASN A 161 9.02 -9.80 3.31
CA ASN A 161 8.75 -11.02 4.08
C ASN A 161 7.46 -11.71 3.62
N THR A 162 6.44 -10.93 3.28
CA THR A 162 5.17 -11.47 2.79
C THR A 162 5.30 -12.04 1.38
N ALA A 163 6.00 -11.34 0.48
CA ALA A 163 6.30 -11.83 -0.88
C ALA A 163 7.06 -13.16 -0.84
N GLU A 164 8.05 -13.31 0.06
CA GLU A 164 8.78 -14.56 0.24
C GLU A 164 7.89 -15.72 0.72
N LYS A 165 7.00 -15.46 1.68
CA LYS A 165 6.05 -16.47 2.18
C LYS A 165 5.07 -16.90 1.10
N ILE A 166 4.56 -15.94 0.31
CA ILE A 166 3.72 -16.22 -0.87
C ILE A 166 4.46 -17.13 -1.85
N GLN A 167 5.72 -16.82 -2.17
CA GLN A 167 6.52 -17.60 -3.12
C GLN A 167 6.78 -19.03 -2.63
N LYS A 168 6.92 -19.23 -1.31
CA LYS A 168 7.08 -20.54 -0.68
C LYS A 168 5.77 -21.34 -0.56
N GLY A 169 4.62 -20.74 -0.88
CA GLY A 169 3.31 -21.35 -0.69
C GLY A 169 2.86 -21.41 0.76
N GLU A 170 3.41 -20.55 1.62
CA GLU A 170 3.06 -20.45 3.04
C GLU A 170 1.85 -19.52 3.28
N LEU A 171 1.45 -18.75 2.25
CA LEU A 171 0.33 -17.79 2.27
C LEU A 171 -0.52 -17.86 0.99
#